data_AF-A0A7S1SR99-F1
#
_entry.id   AF-A0A7S1SR99-F1
#
_cell.length_a   1.000
_cell.length_b   1.000
_cell.length_c   1.000
_cell.angle_alpha   90.00
_cell.angle_beta   90.00
_cell.angle_gamma   90.00
#
_symmetry.space_group_name_H-M   'P 1'
#
loop_
_entity.id
_entity.type
_entity.pdbx_description
1 polymer ?
#
loop_
_entity_poly.entity_id
_entity_poly.type
_entity_poly.pdbx_seq_one_letter_code
_entity_poly.pdbx_strand_id
1 'polypeptide(L)'
;RRFGPIGWNIPYSFDDGDLRISARQLLMYTEENAAVPFDALKYSIGECNYGGRVTDDKDRRLLTTLLDLLYQPPILQPGFKLSESGDYVVPPDGSLDDFLAAVRDLPAVQRPEAFGLHENAD
;
A
#
# COMPACT_ATOMS: atom_id res chain seq x y z
N ARG A 1 -3.48 -9.78 -10.11
CA ARG A 1 -3.44 -10.99 -10.99
C ARG A 1 -4.10 -12.21 -10.35
N ARG A 2 -3.77 -12.58 -9.09
CA ARG A 2 -4.32 -13.77 -8.39
C ARG A 2 -5.86 -13.84 -8.37
N PHE A 3 -6.54 -12.71 -8.14
CA PHE A 3 -8.01 -12.65 -7.98
C PHE A 3 -8.78 -12.25 -9.25
N GLY A 4 -8.12 -12.25 -10.42
CA GLY A 4 -8.76 -11.86 -11.68
C GLY A 4 -9.45 -10.48 -11.59
N PRO A 5 -10.63 -10.32 -12.23
CA PRO A 5 -11.41 -9.07 -12.24
C PRO A 5 -11.93 -8.61 -10.87
N ILE A 6 -11.99 -9.49 -9.85
CA ILE A 6 -12.35 -9.08 -8.49
C ILE A 6 -11.23 -8.25 -7.85
N GLY A 7 -9.98 -8.49 -8.29
CA GLY A 7 -8.83 -7.69 -7.88
C GLY A 7 -8.62 -6.47 -8.79
N TRP A 8 -8.39 -6.70 -10.08
CA TRP A 8 -8.16 -5.63 -11.08
C TRP A 8 -8.81 -6.05 -12.39
N ASN A 9 -9.51 -5.14 -13.07
CA ASN A 9 -10.11 -5.40 -14.37
C ASN A 9 -9.04 -5.66 -15.44
N ILE A 10 -7.95 -4.89 -15.41
CA ILE A 10 -6.84 -5.02 -16.35
C ILE A 10 -5.57 -5.48 -15.61
N PRO A 11 -4.81 -6.46 -16.14
CA PRO A 11 -3.62 -6.98 -15.50
C PRO A 11 -2.39 -6.07 -15.72
N TYR A 12 -2.42 -4.86 -15.15
CA TYR A 12 -1.32 -3.90 -15.22
C TYR A 12 0.01 -4.51 -14.76
N SER A 13 1.08 -4.09 -15.42
CA SER A 13 2.45 -4.46 -15.06
C SER A 13 3.04 -3.37 -14.18
N PHE A 14 2.73 -3.43 -12.89
CA PHE A 14 3.42 -2.66 -11.86
C PHE A 14 4.80 -3.30 -11.62
N ASP A 15 5.85 -2.50 -11.65
CA ASP A 15 7.23 -2.99 -11.66
C ASP A 15 8.11 -2.40 -10.56
N ASP A 16 9.33 -2.92 -10.41
CA ASP A 16 10.31 -2.46 -9.42
C ASP A 16 10.76 -1.01 -9.65
N GLY A 17 10.62 -0.50 -10.87
CA GLY A 17 10.85 0.90 -11.20
C GLY A 17 9.87 1.81 -10.47
N ASP A 18 8.58 1.47 -10.52
CA ASP A 18 7.50 2.19 -9.84
C ASP A 18 7.70 2.21 -8.32
N LEU A 19 8.12 1.08 -7.75
CA LEU A 19 8.44 0.98 -6.32
C LEU A 19 9.64 1.85 -5.95
N ARG A 20 10.74 1.76 -6.71
CA ARG A 20 11.98 2.51 -6.42
C ARG A 20 11.78 4.01 -6.46
N ILE A 21 11.05 4.53 -7.45
CA ILE A 21 10.78 5.97 -7.53
C ILE A 21 9.85 6.42 -6.40
N SER A 22 8.83 5.63 -6.07
CA SER A 22 7.90 5.92 -4.97
C SER A 22 8.60 5.95 -3.61
N ALA A 23 9.50 5.00 -3.34
CA ALA A 23 10.28 4.97 -2.10
C ALA A 23 11.21 6.19 -1.98
N ARG A 24 11.83 6.61 -3.09
CA ARG A 24 12.69 7.81 -3.11
C ARG A 24 11.89 9.09 -2.87
N GLN A 25 10.73 9.21 -3.50
CA GLN A 25 9.84 10.37 -3.28
C GLN A 25 9.29 10.39 -1.86
N LEU A 26 8.93 9.23 -1.30
CA LEU A 26 8.52 9.11 0.09
C LEU A 26 9.58 9.68 1.03
N LEU A 27 10.84 9.21 0.89
CA LEU A 27 11.96 9.70 1.69
C LEU A 27 12.14 11.22 1.55
N MET A 28 12.23 11.72 0.32
CA MET A 28 12.39 13.14 0.02
C MET A 28 11.29 13.99 0.66
N TYR A 29 10.03 13.60 0.47
CA TYR A 29 8.89 14.34 1.04
C TYR A 29 8.90 14.32 2.57
N THR A 30 9.29 13.21 3.20
CA THR A 30 9.35 13.13 4.66
C THR A 30 10.55 13.87 5.26
N GLU A 31 11.66 14.01 4.54
CA GLU A 31 12.84 14.76 5.01
C GLU A 31 12.68 16.27 4.81
N GLU A 32 12.04 16.70 3.73
CA GLU A 32 11.91 18.12 3.36
C GLU A 32 10.75 18.84 4.07
N ASN A 33 9.84 18.10 4.72
CA ASN A 33 8.64 18.66 5.33
C ASN A 33 8.58 18.34 6.83
N ALA A 34 8.22 19.34 7.64
CA ALA A 34 8.07 19.16 9.10
C ALA A 34 6.92 18.20 9.48
N ALA A 35 5.97 18.00 8.58
CA ALA A 35 4.89 17.03 8.71
C ALA A 35 4.76 16.23 7.41
N VAL A 36 4.31 14.98 7.52
CA VAL A 36 4.15 14.09 6.36
C VAL A 36 3.12 14.68 5.38
N PRO A 37 3.50 15.00 4.12
CA PRO A 37 2.60 15.61 3.15
C PRO A 37 1.79 14.53 2.42
N PHE A 38 0.81 13.94 3.12
CA PHE A 38 0.02 12.80 2.61
C PHE A 38 -0.63 13.05 1.24
N ASP A 39 -1.20 14.22 0.99
CA ASP A 39 -1.84 14.51 -0.30
C ASP A 39 -0.83 14.57 -1.45
N ALA A 40 0.37 15.09 -1.21
CA ALA A 40 1.44 15.10 -2.20
C ALA A 40 1.93 13.67 -2.49
N LEU A 41 2.05 12.83 -1.46
CA LEU A 41 2.41 11.42 -1.61
C LEU A 41 1.38 10.65 -2.42
N LYS A 42 0.08 10.81 -2.10
CA LYS A 42 -1.01 10.19 -2.83
C LYS A 42 -1.03 10.62 -4.29
N TYR A 43 -0.84 11.91 -4.56
CA TYR A 43 -0.78 12.41 -5.93
C TYR A 43 0.44 11.84 -6.68
N SER A 44 1.62 11.92 -6.09
CA SER A 44 2.86 11.48 -6.73
C SER A 44 2.86 9.98 -7.05
N ILE A 45 2.46 9.16 -6.08
CA ILE A 45 2.46 7.71 -6.22
C ILE A 45 1.25 7.25 -7.05
N GLY A 46 0.08 7.81 -6.74
CA GLY A 46 -1.17 7.46 -7.39
C GLY A 46 -1.24 7.94 -8.82
N GLU A 47 -1.01 9.21 -9.11
CA GLU A 47 -1.14 9.76 -10.47
C GLU A 47 0.12 9.53 -11.30
N CYS A 48 1.30 9.85 -10.75
CA CYS A 48 2.52 9.91 -11.56
C CYS A 48 3.20 8.54 -11.70
N ASN A 49 3.32 7.75 -10.63
CA ASN A 49 4.12 6.52 -10.67
C ASN A 49 3.30 5.32 -11.16
N TYR A 50 2.17 5.02 -10.49
CA TYR A 50 1.35 3.87 -10.83
C TYR A 50 0.20 4.22 -11.78
N GLY A 51 -0.44 5.39 -11.59
CA GLY A 51 -1.68 5.77 -12.27
C GLY A 51 -1.55 5.99 -13.77
N GLY A 52 -0.38 6.41 -14.26
CA GLY A 52 -0.15 6.57 -15.70
C GLY A 52 -0.33 5.29 -16.51
N ARG A 53 -0.30 4.11 -15.84
CA ARG A 53 -0.59 2.81 -16.46
C ARG A 53 -2.05 2.39 -16.33
N VAL A 54 -2.79 2.96 -15.38
CA VAL A 54 -4.15 2.54 -15.05
C VAL A 54 -5.16 3.26 -15.95
N THR A 55 -5.75 2.51 -16.87
CA THR A 55 -6.63 3.01 -17.93
C THR A 55 -8.12 2.78 -17.70
N ASP A 56 -8.50 1.87 -16.79
CA ASP A 56 -9.89 1.59 -16.46
C ASP A 56 -10.35 2.46 -15.27
N ASP A 57 -11.55 3.05 -15.36
CA ASP A 57 -12.06 3.98 -14.35
C ASP A 57 -12.28 3.32 -12.98
N LYS A 58 -12.64 2.03 -12.94
CA LYS A 58 -12.86 1.31 -11.68
C LYS A 58 -11.54 0.91 -11.04
N ASP A 59 -10.58 0.48 -11.85
CA ASP A 59 -9.21 0.24 -11.41
C ASP A 59 -8.54 1.53 -10.93
N ARG A 60 -8.83 2.68 -11.56
CA ARG A 60 -8.36 4.00 -11.12
C ARG A 60 -8.88 4.33 -9.72
N ARG A 61 -10.18 4.14 -9.51
CA ARG A 61 -10.81 4.32 -8.20
C ARG A 61 -10.25 3.36 -7.16
N LEU A 62 -9.99 2.10 -7.54
CA LEU A 62 -9.36 1.12 -6.65
C LEU A 62 -7.97 1.58 -6.22
N LEU A 63 -7.11 1.99 -7.17
CA LEU A 63 -5.77 2.50 -6.86
C LEU A 63 -5.83 3.65 -5.85
N THR A 64 -6.68 4.64 -6.09
CA THR A 64 -6.85 5.78 -5.17
C THR A 64 -7.34 5.32 -3.80
N THR A 65 -8.29 4.39 -3.75
CA THR A 65 -8.81 3.85 -2.48
C THR A 65 -7.73 3.14 -1.68
N LEU A 66 -6.89 2.33 -2.33
CA LEU A 66 -5.76 1.66 -1.68
C LEU A 66 -4.76 2.68 -1.11
N LEU A 67 -4.51 3.77 -1.83
CA LEU A 67 -3.62 4.83 -1.37
C LEU A 67 -4.22 5.62 -0.20
N ASP A 68 -5.53 5.90 -0.20
CA ASP A 68 -6.19 6.58 0.93
C ASP A 68 -6.17 5.73 2.21
N LEU A 69 -6.21 4.40 2.09
CA LEU A 69 -6.08 3.50 3.24
C LEU A 69 -4.69 3.58 3.89
N LEU A 70 -3.64 3.80 3.10
CA LEU A 70 -2.25 3.80 3.58
C LEU A 70 -1.74 5.21 3.91
N TYR A 71 -1.98 6.18 3.04
CA TYR A 71 -1.51 7.56 3.20
C TYR A 71 -2.52 8.42 3.97
N GLN A 72 -2.68 8.08 5.24
CA GLN A 72 -3.53 8.80 6.18
C GLN A 72 -2.82 9.03 7.52
N PRO A 73 -3.09 10.14 8.24
CA PRO A 73 -2.44 10.43 9.53
C PRO A 73 -2.54 9.30 10.59
N PRO A 74 -3.65 8.54 10.71
CA PRO A 74 -3.76 7.43 11.65
C PRO A 74 -2.71 6.33 11.49
N ILE A 75 -2.11 6.15 10.30
CA ILE A 75 -1.10 5.10 10.08
C ILE A 75 0.15 5.29 10.95
N LEU A 76 0.40 6.52 11.40
CA LEU A 76 1.53 6.87 12.26
C LEU A 76 1.29 6.49 13.74
N GLN A 77 0.09 6.04 14.09
CA GLN A 77 -0.20 5.61 15.46
C GLN A 77 0.37 4.21 15.72
N PRO A 78 1.00 3.97 16.89
CA PRO A 78 1.51 2.65 17.23
C PRO A 78 0.43 1.57 17.15
N GLY A 79 0.75 0.45 16.50
CA GLY A 79 -0.17 -0.67 16.37
C GLY A 79 -1.29 -0.46 15.36
N PHE A 80 -1.15 0.48 14.42
CA PHE A 80 -2.12 0.66 13.34
C PHE A 80 -2.30 -0.64 12.54
N LYS A 81 -3.55 -1.07 12.40
CA LYS A 81 -3.93 -2.30 11.69
C LYS A 81 -4.14 -2.02 10.23
N LEU A 82 -3.54 -2.84 9.37
CA LEU A 82 -3.65 -2.77 7.91
C LEU A 82 -4.80 -3.62 7.35
N SER A 83 -5.44 -4.44 8.19
CA SER A 83 -6.54 -5.33 7.85
C SER A 83 -7.46 -5.56 9.04
N GLU A 84 -8.64 -6.13 8.80
CA GLU A 84 -9.67 -6.34 9.82
C GLU A 84 -9.30 -7.42 10.85
N SER A 85 -8.63 -8.51 10.45
CA SER A 85 -8.12 -9.53 11.38
C SER A 85 -7.19 -8.96 12.46
N GLY A 86 -6.44 -7.92 12.11
CA GLY A 86 -5.38 -7.39 12.96
C GLY A 86 -4.11 -8.24 12.96
N ASP A 87 -4.00 -9.23 12.07
CA ASP A 87 -2.75 -9.99 11.86
C ASP A 87 -1.69 -9.15 11.15
N TYR A 88 -2.14 -8.13 10.38
CA TYR A 88 -1.30 -7.21 9.65
C TYR A 88 -1.29 -5.86 10.37
N VAL A 89 -0.15 -5.53 11.00
CA VAL A 89 0.02 -4.33 11.81
C VAL A 89 1.28 -3.60 11.36
N VAL A 90 1.25 -2.27 11.37
CA VAL A 90 2.44 -1.45 11.13
C VAL A 90 3.46 -1.73 12.25
N PRO A 91 4.67 -2.24 11.92
CA PRO A 91 5.70 -2.50 12.92
C PRO A 91 6.12 -1.21 13.63
N PRO A 92 6.52 -1.27 14.90
CA PRO A 92 7.08 -0.11 15.60
C PRO A 92 8.41 0.33 14.95
N ASP A 93 8.78 1.58 15.18
CA ASP A 93 10.08 2.10 14.76
C ASP A 93 11.23 1.22 15.28
N GLY A 94 12.16 0.88 14.39
CA GLY A 94 13.24 -0.04 14.70
C GLY A 94 14.28 -0.12 13.60
N SER A 95 15.20 -1.07 13.76
CA SER A 95 16.19 -1.40 12.76
C SER A 95 15.58 -2.15 11.58
N LEU A 96 16.31 -2.25 10.46
CA LEU A 96 15.91 -3.09 9.34
C LEU A 96 15.63 -4.54 9.77
N ASP A 97 16.41 -5.08 10.71
CA ASP A 97 16.22 -6.44 11.21
C ASP A 97 14.90 -6.60 11.96
N ASP A 98 14.45 -5.57 12.69
CA ASP A 98 13.16 -5.57 13.38
C ASP A 98 11.99 -5.61 12.36
N PHE A 99 12.07 -4.80 11.30
CA PHE A 99 11.09 -4.84 10.22
C PHE A 99 11.09 -6.20 9.49
N LEU A 100 12.27 -6.77 9.22
CA LEU A 100 12.39 -8.09 8.58
C LEU A 100 11.84 -9.21 9.48
N ALA A 101 12.03 -9.13 10.80
CA ALA A 101 11.45 -10.06 11.75
C ALA A 101 9.92 -9.98 11.74
N ALA A 102 9.35 -8.77 11.79
CA ALA A 102 7.90 -8.57 11.72
C ALA A 102 7.30 -9.13 10.42
N VAL A 103 7.96 -8.95 9.28
CA VAL A 103 7.50 -9.52 7.99
C VAL A 103 7.55 -11.05 7.99
N ARG A 104 8.55 -11.67 8.64
CA ARG A 104 8.67 -13.13 8.74
C ARG A 104 7.60 -13.76 9.61
N ASP A 105 7.10 -13.03 10.59
CA ASP A 105 6.05 -13.49 11.51
C ASP A 105 4.63 -13.40 10.92
N LEU A 106 4.47 -12.75 9.76
CA LEU A 106 3.17 -12.66 9.09
C LEU A 106 2.63 -14.05 8.66
N PRO A 107 1.30 -14.22 8.59
CA PRO A 107 0.70 -15.48 8.16
C PRO A 107 1.19 -15.95 6.78
N ALA A 108 1.68 -17.19 6.71
CA ALA A 108 2.14 -17.79 5.45
C ALA A 108 1.01 -17.93 4.41
N VAL A 109 -0.22 -18.15 4.87
CA VAL A 109 -1.42 -18.19 4.03
C VAL A 109 -2.16 -16.86 4.19
N GLN A 110 -2.15 -16.07 3.11
CA GLN A 110 -2.82 -14.77 3.06
C GLN A 110 -4.29 -14.97 2.69
N ARG A 111 -5.19 -14.58 3.59
CA ARG A 111 -6.64 -14.59 3.37
C ARG A 111 -7.07 -13.43 2.46
N PRO A 112 -8.23 -13.52 1.79
CA PRO A 112 -8.73 -12.43 0.93
C PRO A 112 -8.80 -11.06 1.61
N GLU A 113 -9.12 -11.01 2.90
CA GLU A 113 -9.19 -9.76 3.69
C GLU A 113 -7.87 -8.97 3.74
N ALA A 114 -6.72 -9.64 3.62
CA ALA A 114 -5.41 -8.97 3.53
C ALA A 114 -5.29 -8.10 2.27
N PHE A 115 -6.16 -8.32 1.28
CA PHE A 115 -6.26 -7.54 0.04
C PHE A 115 -7.51 -6.67 0.00
N GLY A 116 -8.25 -6.56 1.11
CA GLY A 116 -9.53 -5.85 1.17
C GLY A 116 -10.69 -6.58 0.47
N LEU A 117 -10.59 -7.90 0.30
CA LEU A 117 -11.59 -8.74 -0.36
C LEU A 117 -12.38 -9.59 0.65
N HIS A 118 -13.62 -9.94 0.30
CA HIS A 118 -14.45 -10.85 1.08
C HIS A 118 -13.88 -12.28 1.05
N GLU A 119 -14.12 -13.07 2.10
CA GLU A 119 -13.74 -14.49 2.20
C GLU A 119 -14.21 -15.38 1.03
N ASN A 120 -15.18 -14.94 0.23
CA ASN A 120 -15.70 -15.67 -0.92
C ASN A 120 -14.82 -15.51 -2.17
N ALA A 121 -13.76 -14.72 -2.11
CA ALA A 121 -12.82 -14.49 -3.20
C ALA A 121 -11.64 -15.49 -3.21
N ASP A 122 -11.56 -16.39 -2.23
CA ASP A 122 -10.56 -17.47 -2.17
C ASP A 122 -10.85 -18.61 -3.16
#